data_AF-A0AAV9Z2T7-F1
#
_entry.id   AF-A0AAV9Z2T7-F1
#
_cell.length_a   1.000
_cell.length_b   1.000
_cell.length_c   1.000
_cell.angle_alpha   90.00
_cell.angle_beta   90.00
_cell.angle_gamma   90.00
#
_symmetry.space_group_name_H-M   'P 1'
#
loop_
_entity.id
_entity.type
_entity.pdbx_description
1 polymer ?
#
loop_
_entity_poly.entity_id
_entity_poly.type
_entity_poly.pdbx_seq_one_letter_code
_entity_poly.pdbx_strand_id
1 'polypeptide(L)'
;EDFENLYYQGKPSRLHFCRQSIHAILHAVPEALRIGPSGYRSQWTMERTIGNLGEEIKQHPSPYANLAERGYRRCQLNALTLLVPFLNPARPLPQGSEDLGNGYILLRARDEYHQIVAGKYGTAIRDYLEEAEGVPATEGWMPRVARWARMRLPNGQIVRSVWKESRMLQLRIARNVKVKIDDSTLYAEVQFFFQATINGQVKTLALISVYSPPWPERGTARVEAG
;
A
#
# COMPACT_ATOMS: atom_id res chain seq x y z
N GLU A 1 6.61 -15.63 34.41
CA GLU A 1 7.29 -15.23 35.67
C GLU A 1 8.04 -13.91 35.56
N ASP A 2 8.52 -13.48 34.38
CA ASP A 2 9.28 -12.21 34.25
C ASP A 2 8.51 -10.92 34.57
N PHE A 3 7.19 -10.88 34.36
CA PHE A 3 6.39 -9.67 34.63
C PHE A 3 6.43 -9.26 36.10
N GLU A 4 6.22 -10.22 37.01
CA GLU A 4 6.23 -9.95 38.45
C GLU A 4 7.62 -9.55 38.91
N ASN A 5 8.69 -10.14 38.37
CA ASN A 5 10.06 -9.78 38.71
C ASN A 5 10.48 -8.42 38.13
N LEU A 6 10.05 -8.07 36.91
CA LEU A 6 10.43 -6.82 36.26
C LEU A 6 9.66 -5.61 36.82
N TYR A 7 8.35 -5.74 37.02
CA TYR A 7 7.47 -4.61 37.35
C TYR A 7 7.06 -4.57 38.83
N TYR A 8 6.73 -5.72 39.42
CA TYR A 8 6.25 -5.81 40.80
C TYR A 8 7.39 -5.97 41.83
N GLN A 9 8.44 -6.73 41.49
CA GLN A 9 9.58 -7.09 42.34
C GLN A 9 9.19 -7.62 43.74
N GLY A 10 8.01 -8.24 43.87
CA GLY A 10 7.50 -8.70 45.16
C GLY A 10 7.10 -7.59 46.13
N LYS A 11 7.02 -6.32 45.69
CA LYS A 11 6.80 -5.15 46.56
C LYS A 11 5.34 -4.67 46.47
N PRO A 12 4.51 -4.85 47.52
CA PRO A 12 3.09 -4.44 47.52
C PRO A 12 2.87 -2.97 47.16
N SER A 13 3.79 -2.10 47.55
CA SER A 13 3.76 -0.68 47.22
C SER A 13 3.80 -0.38 45.72
N ARG A 14 4.17 -1.33 44.86
CA ARG A 14 4.26 -1.16 43.39
C ARG A 14 3.06 -1.73 42.62
N LEU A 15 2.12 -2.38 43.29
CA LEU A 15 0.93 -2.97 42.63
C LEU A 15 0.14 -1.94 41.84
N HIS A 16 0.09 -0.69 42.31
CA HIS A 16 -0.65 0.38 41.63
C HIS A 16 -0.05 0.75 40.25
N PHE A 17 1.25 0.52 40.02
CA PHE A 17 1.90 0.69 38.72
C PHE A 17 1.64 -0.47 37.75
N CYS A 18 1.28 -1.65 38.27
CA CYS A 18 0.95 -2.83 37.46
C CYS A 18 -0.51 -2.81 36.94
N ARG A 19 -1.28 -1.75 37.23
CA ARG A 19 -2.61 -1.57 36.63
C ARG A 19 -2.48 -1.49 35.12
N GLN A 20 -3.33 -2.22 34.40
CA GLN A 20 -3.29 -2.33 32.94
C GLN A 20 -3.21 -0.98 32.24
N SER A 21 -3.96 0.03 32.69
CA SER A 21 -3.98 1.36 32.09
C SER A 21 -2.66 2.12 32.24
N ILE A 22 -1.95 1.95 33.36
CA ILE A 22 -0.67 2.61 33.63
C ILE A 22 0.47 1.84 32.96
N HIS A 23 0.44 0.52 33.08
CA HIS A 23 1.42 -0.37 32.46
C HIS A 23 1.41 -0.27 30.94
N ALA A 24 0.22 -0.15 30.32
CA ALA A 24 0.11 0.03 28.87
C ALA A 24 0.83 1.29 28.35
N ILE A 25 0.90 2.37 29.15
CA ILE A 25 1.58 3.61 28.76
C ILE A 25 3.09 3.38 28.63
N LEU A 26 3.69 2.61 29.54
CA LEU A 26 5.13 2.27 29.51
C LEU A 26 5.50 1.51 28.23
N HIS A 27 4.57 0.73 27.70
CA HIS A 27 4.77 -0.05 26.48
C HIS A 27 4.27 0.65 25.21
N ALA A 28 3.45 1.70 25.33
CA ALA A 28 2.83 2.34 24.18
C ALA A 28 3.85 2.90 23.18
N VAL A 29 4.90 3.58 23.66
CA VAL A 29 5.93 4.17 22.79
C VAL A 29 6.85 3.12 22.18
N PRO A 30 7.46 2.18 22.95
CA PRO A 30 8.26 1.12 22.36
C PRO A 30 7.48 0.27 21.35
N GLU A 31 6.24 -0.07 21.67
CA GLU A 31 5.37 -0.85 20.78
C GLU A 31 5.01 -0.05 19.52
N ALA A 32 4.71 1.25 19.65
CA ALA A 32 4.46 2.11 18.50
C ALA A 32 5.68 2.26 17.58
N LEU A 33 6.90 2.27 18.12
CA LEU A 33 8.13 2.25 17.31
C LEU A 33 8.34 0.89 16.63
N ARG A 34 8.07 -0.21 17.35
CA ARG A 34 8.28 -1.58 16.86
C ARG A 34 7.34 -1.97 15.72
N ILE A 35 6.06 -1.61 15.83
CA ILE A 35 5.00 -2.11 14.95
C ILE A 35 4.04 -1.03 14.43
N GLY A 36 4.29 0.23 14.78
CA GLY A 36 3.44 1.36 14.43
C GLY A 36 2.34 1.67 15.46
N PRO A 37 1.70 2.84 15.36
CA PRO A 37 0.62 3.26 16.24
C PRO A 37 -0.50 2.21 16.36
N SER A 38 -1.01 2.02 17.57
CA SER A 38 -2.07 1.05 17.88
C SER A 38 -3.32 1.26 17.03
N GLY A 39 -3.70 2.51 16.73
CA GLY A 39 -4.84 2.83 15.87
C GLY A 39 -4.75 2.18 14.48
N TYR A 40 -3.56 2.14 13.89
CA TYR A 40 -3.36 1.54 12.56
C TYR A 40 -3.37 0.01 12.60
N ARG A 41 -2.92 -0.60 13.70
CA ARG A 41 -2.86 -2.06 13.82
C ARG A 41 -4.18 -2.66 14.29
N SER A 42 -4.71 -2.21 15.42
CA SER A 42 -5.86 -2.84 16.06
C SER A 42 -7.15 -2.18 15.64
N GLN A 43 -7.27 -0.87 15.83
CA GLN A 43 -8.54 -0.15 15.63
C GLN A 43 -9.00 -0.24 14.17
N TRP A 44 -8.16 0.13 13.21
CA TRP A 44 -8.53 0.08 11.79
C TRP A 44 -8.83 -1.34 11.30
N THR A 45 -8.07 -2.34 11.76
CA THR A 45 -8.33 -3.74 11.41
C THR A 45 -9.66 -4.21 11.98
N MET A 46 -9.99 -3.83 13.22
CA MET A 46 -11.27 -4.13 13.85
C MET A 46 -12.42 -3.40 13.15
N GLU A 47 -12.30 -2.10 12.89
CA GLU A 47 -13.31 -1.30 12.18
C GLU A 47 -13.57 -1.85 10.77
N ARG A 48 -12.52 -2.24 10.04
CA ARG A 48 -12.64 -2.87 8.74
C ARG A 48 -13.38 -4.21 8.83
N THR A 49 -13.08 -5.01 9.85
CA THR A 49 -13.73 -6.29 10.10
C THR A 49 -15.19 -6.08 10.47
N ILE A 50 -15.50 -5.13 11.35
CA ILE A 50 -16.86 -4.75 11.72
C ILE A 50 -17.64 -4.30 10.49
N GLY A 51 -17.08 -3.43 9.64
CA GLY A 51 -17.73 -3.00 8.41
C GLY A 51 -18.01 -4.17 7.47
N ASN A 52 -17.03 -5.06 7.27
CA ASN A 52 -17.21 -6.23 6.41
C ASN A 52 -18.27 -7.22 6.93
N LEU A 53 -18.29 -7.47 8.24
CA LEU A 53 -19.32 -8.33 8.86
C LEU A 53 -20.68 -7.62 8.85
N GLY A 54 -20.71 -6.31 9.09
CA GLY A 54 -21.91 -5.48 9.07
C GLY A 54 -22.62 -5.48 7.72
N GLU A 55 -21.89 -5.49 6.60
CA GLU A 55 -22.46 -5.62 5.25
C GLU A 55 -23.26 -6.93 5.06
N GLU A 56 -22.97 -7.97 5.84
CA GLU A 56 -23.59 -9.29 5.73
C GLU A 56 -24.75 -9.52 6.74
N ILE A 57 -24.83 -8.70 7.79
CA ILE A 57 -25.90 -8.77 8.80
C ILE A 57 -27.17 -8.21 8.18
N LYS A 58 -28.16 -9.09 7.94
CA LYS A 58 -29.44 -8.70 7.32
C LYS A 58 -30.65 -8.76 8.26
N GLN A 59 -30.46 -9.25 9.49
CA GLN A 59 -31.54 -9.44 10.47
C GLN A 59 -31.22 -8.73 11.78
N HIS A 60 -32.07 -7.77 12.15
CA HIS A 60 -31.98 -7.00 13.39
C HIS A 60 -32.42 -7.73 14.69
N PRO A 61 -33.33 -8.73 14.68
CA PRO A 61 -33.80 -9.36 15.91
C PRO A 61 -32.76 -10.23 16.64
N SER A 62 -31.85 -10.89 15.91
CA SER A 62 -30.84 -11.80 16.47
C SER A 62 -29.48 -11.66 15.75
N PRO A 63 -28.82 -10.50 15.86
CA PRO A 63 -27.63 -10.17 15.06
C PRO A 63 -26.47 -11.15 15.27
N TYR A 64 -26.28 -11.67 16.48
CA TYR A 64 -25.22 -12.64 16.77
C TYR A 64 -25.46 -14.00 16.12
N ALA A 65 -26.69 -14.50 16.13
CA ALA A 65 -27.04 -15.77 15.47
C ALA A 65 -26.89 -15.64 13.94
N ASN A 66 -27.35 -14.53 13.38
CA ASN A 66 -27.20 -14.23 11.96
C ASN A 66 -25.71 -14.13 11.56
N LEU A 67 -24.90 -13.46 12.38
CA LEU A 67 -23.46 -13.33 12.16
C LEU A 67 -22.74 -14.69 12.22
N ALA A 68 -23.09 -15.54 13.19
CA ALA A 68 -22.52 -16.89 13.30
C ALA A 68 -22.84 -17.74 12.07
N GLU A 69 -24.08 -17.68 11.58
CA GLU A 69 -24.51 -18.37 10.37
C GLU A 69 -23.76 -17.85 9.13
N ARG A 70 -23.59 -16.53 9.00
CA ARG A 70 -22.79 -15.92 7.92
C ARG A 70 -21.35 -16.40 7.94
N GLY A 71 -20.72 -16.39 9.11
CA GLY A 71 -19.36 -16.90 9.30
C GLY A 71 -19.24 -18.38 8.91
N TYR A 72 -20.17 -19.23 9.36
CA TYR A 72 -20.21 -20.64 9.01
C TYR A 72 -20.32 -20.86 7.49
N ARG A 73 -21.26 -20.19 6.82
CA ARG A 73 -21.43 -20.27 5.36
C ARG A 73 -20.18 -19.79 4.62
N ARG A 74 -19.51 -18.73 5.09
CA ARG A 74 -18.26 -18.24 4.50
C ARG A 74 -17.13 -19.25 4.61
N CYS A 75 -16.99 -19.91 5.76
CA CYS A 75 -16.04 -21.00 5.94
C CYS A 75 -16.32 -22.16 5.00
N GLN A 76 -17.59 -22.56 4.83
CA GLN A 76 -17.97 -23.61 3.88
C GLN A 76 -17.64 -23.23 2.43
N LEU A 77 -17.97 -22.01 2.00
CA LEU A 77 -17.67 -21.52 0.64
C LEU A 77 -16.16 -21.42 0.40
N ASN A 78 -15.39 -20.93 1.38
CA ASN A 78 -13.94 -20.87 1.29
C ASN A 78 -13.34 -22.28 1.18
N ALA A 79 -13.81 -23.23 2.00
CA ALA A 79 -13.37 -24.63 1.93
C ALA A 79 -13.70 -25.26 0.57
N LEU A 80 -14.92 -25.07 0.05
CA LEU A 80 -15.33 -25.53 -1.27
C LEU A 80 -14.49 -24.90 -2.39
N THR A 81 -14.22 -23.60 -2.31
CA THR A 81 -13.40 -22.88 -3.29
C THR A 81 -11.96 -23.38 -3.31
N LEU A 82 -11.42 -23.77 -2.16
CA LEU A 82 -10.08 -24.35 -2.04
C LEU A 82 -10.03 -25.80 -2.55
N LEU A 83 -11.04 -26.60 -2.23
CA LEU A 83 -11.12 -28.01 -2.66
C LEU A 83 -11.43 -28.14 -4.16
N VAL A 84 -12.21 -27.21 -4.70
CA VAL A 84 -12.75 -27.28 -6.06
C VAL A 84 -12.61 -25.92 -6.77
N PRO A 85 -11.39 -25.54 -7.20
CA PRO A 85 -11.11 -24.20 -7.73
C PRO A 85 -11.94 -23.81 -8.97
N PHE A 86 -12.36 -24.78 -9.79
CA PHE A 86 -13.15 -24.50 -11.00
C PHE A 86 -14.56 -23.95 -10.70
N LEU A 87 -15.09 -24.15 -9.50
CA LEU A 87 -16.38 -23.58 -9.08
C LEU A 87 -16.32 -22.07 -8.85
N ASN A 88 -15.13 -21.51 -8.68
CA ASN A 88 -14.91 -20.07 -8.56
C ASN A 88 -13.96 -19.60 -9.66
N PRO A 89 -14.42 -19.57 -10.93
CA PRO A 89 -13.58 -19.14 -12.03
C PRO A 89 -13.11 -17.70 -11.78
N ALA A 90 -11.87 -17.41 -12.19
CA ALA A 90 -11.33 -16.07 -12.10
C ALA A 90 -12.28 -15.10 -12.82
N ARG A 91 -12.62 -14.00 -12.14
CA ARG A 91 -13.43 -12.96 -12.78
C ARG A 91 -12.68 -12.44 -14.00
N PRO A 92 -13.36 -12.26 -15.15
CA PRO A 92 -12.72 -11.67 -16.32
C PRO A 92 -12.18 -10.29 -15.95
N LEU A 93 -11.08 -9.90 -16.60
CA LEU A 93 -10.50 -8.60 -16.36
C LEU A 93 -11.48 -7.51 -16.83
N PRO A 94 -11.56 -6.37 -16.12
CA PRO A 94 -12.39 -5.26 -16.54
C PRO A 94 -12.03 -4.79 -17.95
N GLN A 95 -13.00 -4.38 -18.74
CA GLN A 95 -12.76 -3.90 -20.10
C GLN A 95 -11.69 -2.79 -20.15
N GLY A 96 -10.76 -2.90 -21.09
CA GLY A 96 -9.64 -1.97 -21.27
C GLY A 96 -8.54 -2.13 -20.22
N SER A 97 -8.51 -3.23 -19.48
CA SER A 97 -7.33 -3.67 -18.76
C SER A 97 -6.28 -4.26 -19.69
N GLU A 98 -5.02 -4.19 -19.31
CA GLU A 98 -3.91 -4.81 -20.04
C GLU A 98 -3.13 -5.71 -19.08
N ASP A 99 -3.07 -7.02 -19.40
CA ASP A 99 -2.30 -7.99 -18.63
C ASP A 99 -0.84 -7.93 -19.06
N LEU A 100 0.05 -7.65 -18.11
CA LEU A 100 1.48 -7.52 -18.33
C LEU A 100 2.23 -8.82 -17.98
N GLY A 101 1.50 -9.86 -17.54
CA GLY A 101 2.09 -11.07 -16.99
C GLY A 101 2.56 -10.92 -15.54
N ASN A 102 3.01 -12.03 -14.95
CA ASN A 102 3.51 -12.10 -13.57
C ASN A 102 2.54 -11.54 -12.50
N GLY A 103 1.24 -11.47 -12.80
CA GLY A 103 0.21 -10.93 -11.92
C GLY A 103 0.04 -9.40 -11.96
N TYR A 104 0.79 -8.70 -12.82
CA TYR A 104 0.65 -7.25 -13.03
C TYR A 104 -0.38 -6.96 -14.12
N ILE A 105 -1.38 -6.13 -13.81
CA ILE A 105 -2.38 -5.69 -14.79
C ILE A 105 -2.59 -4.18 -14.71
N LEU A 106 -2.48 -3.50 -15.84
CA LEU A 106 -2.92 -2.12 -15.97
C LEU A 106 -4.44 -2.05 -16.02
N LEU A 107 -5.00 -1.10 -15.28
CA LEU A 107 -6.44 -0.91 -15.16
C LEU A 107 -6.81 0.51 -15.57
N ARG A 108 -7.99 0.68 -16.18
CA ARG A 108 -8.60 1.99 -16.40
C ARG A 108 -8.63 2.77 -15.07
N ALA A 109 -8.49 4.09 -15.03
CA ALA A 109 -8.50 5.06 -16.13
C ALA A 109 -7.15 5.23 -16.84
N ARG A 110 -7.17 5.44 -18.16
CA ARG A 110 -6.00 5.73 -19.01
C ARG A 110 -6.29 6.98 -19.84
N ASP A 111 -5.28 7.80 -20.12
CA ASP A 111 -5.38 8.83 -21.15
C ASP A 111 -5.77 8.19 -22.50
N GLU A 112 -6.62 8.88 -23.26
CA GLU A 112 -7.02 8.43 -24.60
C GLU A 112 -5.87 8.62 -25.61
N TYR A 113 -5.13 9.73 -25.48
CA TYR A 113 -4.02 10.10 -26.35
C TYR A 113 -2.76 10.37 -25.53
N HIS A 114 -1.59 10.20 -26.15
CA HIS A 114 -0.31 10.54 -25.55
C HIS A 114 -0.24 12.04 -25.23
N GLN A 115 -0.02 12.35 -23.94
CA GLN A 115 0.07 13.71 -23.44
C GLN A 115 1.53 14.10 -23.21
N ILE A 116 1.86 15.36 -23.47
CA ILE A 116 3.16 15.93 -23.14
C ILE A 116 3.29 15.97 -21.61
N VAL A 117 4.39 15.43 -21.08
CA VAL A 117 4.72 15.52 -19.66
C VAL A 117 5.80 16.58 -19.46
N ALA A 118 5.43 17.67 -18.80
CA ALA A 118 6.29 18.83 -18.57
C ALA A 118 6.90 18.85 -17.16
N GLY A 119 7.90 19.73 -16.97
CA GLY A 119 8.53 20.00 -15.68
C GLY A 119 9.33 18.80 -15.15
N LYS A 120 9.41 18.67 -13.82
CA LYS A 120 10.20 17.63 -13.14
C LYS A 120 9.89 16.21 -13.58
N TYR A 121 8.64 15.92 -13.93
CA TYR A 121 8.22 14.61 -14.39
C TYR A 121 8.70 14.30 -15.80
N GLY A 122 8.72 15.31 -16.68
CA GLY A 122 9.26 15.18 -18.03
C GLY A 122 10.76 14.95 -18.02
N THR A 123 11.48 15.73 -17.21
CA THR A 123 12.92 15.56 -16.99
C THR A 123 13.24 14.15 -16.49
N ALA A 124 12.59 13.67 -15.42
CA ALA A 124 12.85 12.33 -14.89
C ALA A 124 12.60 11.19 -15.90
N ILE A 125 11.56 11.32 -16.76
CA ILE A 125 11.31 10.33 -17.81
C ILE A 125 12.40 10.40 -18.89
N ARG A 126 12.83 11.60 -19.27
CA ARG A 126 13.91 11.78 -20.24
C ARG A 126 15.22 11.19 -19.74
N ASP A 127 15.62 11.56 -18.52
CA ASP A 127 16.88 11.09 -17.91
C ASP A 127 16.92 9.55 -17.85
N TYR A 128 15.80 8.91 -17.47
CA TYR A 128 15.67 7.45 -17.47
C TYR A 128 15.77 6.83 -18.86
N LEU A 129 15.16 7.44 -19.88
CA LEU A 129 15.20 6.93 -21.25
C LEU A 129 16.58 7.11 -21.90
N GLU A 130 17.26 8.22 -21.62
CA GLU A 130 18.65 8.46 -22.05
C GLU A 130 19.59 7.41 -21.46
N GLU A 131 19.44 7.11 -20.17
CA GLU A 131 20.22 6.07 -19.50
C GLU A 131 19.88 4.66 -20.03
N ALA A 132 18.61 4.38 -20.34
CA ALA A 132 18.15 3.05 -20.74
C ALA A 132 18.35 2.71 -22.23
N GLU A 133 18.25 3.69 -23.14
CA GLU A 133 18.44 3.50 -24.59
C GLU A 133 19.83 3.93 -25.08
N GLY A 134 20.58 4.71 -24.28
CA GLY A 134 21.84 5.30 -24.73
C GLY A 134 21.68 6.29 -25.89
N VAL A 135 20.45 6.71 -26.19
CA VAL A 135 20.12 7.69 -27.22
C VAL A 135 20.01 9.06 -26.54
N PRO A 136 20.85 10.05 -26.91
CA PRO A 136 20.74 11.39 -26.35
C PRO A 136 19.41 12.00 -26.77
N ALA A 137 18.54 12.32 -25.81
CA ALA A 137 17.32 13.02 -26.15
C ALA A 137 17.70 14.40 -26.69
N THR A 138 17.15 14.75 -27.85
CA THR A 138 17.42 16.04 -28.48
C THR A 138 17.09 17.17 -27.49
N GLU A 139 17.92 18.20 -27.43
CA GLU A 139 17.72 19.34 -26.54
C GLU A 139 16.31 19.92 -26.72
N GLY A 140 15.53 19.99 -25.63
CA GLY A 140 14.13 20.44 -25.65
C GLY A 140 13.09 19.35 -25.99
N TRP A 141 13.48 18.10 -26.20
CA TRP A 141 12.53 16.99 -26.35
C TRP A 141 11.70 16.80 -25.08
N MET A 142 10.38 16.67 -25.26
CA MET A 142 9.43 16.43 -24.17
C MET A 142 8.78 15.06 -24.35
N PRO A 143 8.79 14.19 -23.32
CA PRO A 143 8.18 12.88 -23.41
C PRO A 143 6.67 12.99 -23.58
N ARG A 144 6.14 12.21 -24.53
CA ARG A 144 4.70 12.08 -24.78
C ARG A 144 4.26 10.69 -24.39
N VAL A 145 3.51 10.57 -23.30
CA VAL A 145 3.08 9.27 -22.74
C VAL A 145 1.57 9.24 -22.51
N ALA A 146 0.95 8.08 -22.67
CA ALA A 146 -0.42 7.85 -22.23
C ALA A 146 -0.40 7.37 -20.77
N ARG A 147 -0.91 8.18 -19.84
CA ARG A 147 -0.87 7.85 -18.42
C ARG A 147 -1.96 6.84 -18.08
N TRP A 148 -1.62 5.89 -17.22
CA TRP A 148 -2.52 4.95 -16.58
C TRP A 148 -2.61 5.28 -15.09
N ALA A 149 -3.83 5.26 -14.57
CA ALA A 149 -4.14 5.67 -13.21
C ALA A 149 -4.02 4.53 -12.19
N ARG A 150 -4.05 3.27 -12.64
CA ARG A 150 -4.22 2.12 -11.76
C ARG A 150 -3.45 0.92 -12.27
N MET A 151 -2.88 0.17 -11.34
CA MET A 151 -2.23 -1.12 -11.61
C MET A 151 -2.60 -2.11 -10.51
N ARG A 152 -3.00 -3.33 -10.89
CA ARG A 152 -3.10 -4.47 -9.98
C ARG A 152 -1.71 -5.08 -9.83
N LEU A 153 -1.28 -5.27 -8.58
CA LEU A 153 -0.05 -5.95 -8.23
C LEU A 153 -0.26 -7.47 -8.14
N PRO A 154 0.82 -8.27 -8.12
CA PRO A 154 0.73 -9.74 -8.01
C PRO A 154 0.00 -10.21 -6.73
N ASN A 155 0.05 -9.41 -5.66
CA ASN A 155 -0.67 -9.66 -4.41
C ASN A 155 -2.18 -9.31 -4.49
N GLY A 156 -2.69 -8.92 -5.66
CA GLY A 156 -4.08 -8.54 -5.91
C GLY A 156 -4.45 -7.12 -5.49
N GLN A 157 -3.56 -6.37 -4.82
CA GLN A 157 -3.81 -4.98 -4.44
C GLN A 157 -3.83 -4.07 -5.67
N ILE A 158 -4.68 -3.05 -5.66
CA ILE A 158 -4.75 -2.05 -6.72
C ILE A 158 -4.06 -0.79 -6.24
N VAL A 159 -2.91 -0.50 -6.85
CA VAL A 159 -2.22 0.77 -6.70
C VAL A 159 -2.88 1.80 -7.60
N ARG A 160 -3.12 2.98 -7.06
CA ARG A 160 -3.67 4.14 -7.75
C ARG A 160 -2.60 5.21 -7.93
N SER A 161 -2.90 6.22 -8.73
CA SER A 161 -1.95 7.30 -9.01
C SER A 161 -2.44 8.65 -8.50
N VAL A 162 -1.50 9.52 -8.12
CA VAL A 162 -1.77 10.93 -7.78
C VAL A 162 -2.55 11.62 -8.89
N TRP A 163 -2.20 11.36 -10.15
CA TRP A 163 -2.83 11.96 -11.31
C TRP A 163 -4.36 11.82 -11.30
N LYS A 164 -4.87 10.65 -10.88
CA LYS A 164 -6.32 10.42 -10.82
C LYS A 164 -6.92 10.74 -9.46
N GLU A 165 -6.24 10.41 -8.37
CA GLU A 165 -6.75 10.64 -7.01
C GLU A 165 -6.89 12.11 -6.65
N SER A 166 -5.95 12.97 -7.07
CA SER A 166 -5.98 14.41 -6.78
C SER A 166 -7.23 15.13 -7.31
N ARG A 167 -7.97 14.49 -8.23
CA ARG A 167 -9.20 15.01 -8.85
C ARG A 167 -10.47 14.42 -8.22
N MET A 168 -10.35 13.60 -7.18
CA MET A 168 -11.48 12.96 -6.51
C MET A 168 -11.86 13.72 -5.25
N LEU A 169 -13.17 13.95 -5.05
CA LEU A 169 -13.71 14.56 -3.84
C LEU A 169 -13.53 13.65 -2.60
N GLN A 170 -13.66 12.34 -2.80
CA GLN A 170 -13.43 11.33 -1.76
C GLN A 170 -12.10 10.63 -2.02
N LEU A 171 -11.07 11.04 -1.28
CA LEU A 171 -9.74 10.47 -1.36
C LEU A 171 -9.72 9.09 -0.69
N ARG A 172 -9.47 8.05 -1.49
CA ARG A 172 -9.05 6.73 -0.99
C ARG A 172 -7.58 6.56 -1.35
N ILE A 173 -6.69 6.96 -0.44
CA ILE A 173 -5.24 6.95 -0.65
C ILE A 173 -4.78 5.50 -0.86
N ALA A 174 -4.51 5.13 -2.11
CA ALA A 174 -3.97 3.82 -2.49
C ALA A 174 -2.79 3.95 -3.46
N ARG A 175 -2.07 5.07 -3.36
CA ARG A 175 -0.94 5.45 -4.23
C ARG A 175 0.44 5.26 -3.63
N ASN A 176 0.51 4.87 -2.36
CA ASN A 176 1.76 4.64 -1.66
C ASN A 176 2.21 3.19 -1.87
N VAL A 177 3.44 3.03 -2.32
CA VAL A 177 4.04 1.73 -2.65
C VAL A 177 5.34 1.54 -1.89
N LYS A 178 5.60 0.28 -1.54
CA LYS A 178 6.91 -0.20 -1.10
C LYS A 178 7.64 -0.69 -2.34
N VAL A 179 8.77 -0.07 -2.67
CA VAL A 179 9.60 -0.43 -3.83
C VAL A 179 10.96 -0.92 -3.36
N LYS A 180 11.55 -1.84 -4.12
CA LYS A 180 12.91 -2.34 -3.89
C LYS A 180 13.79 -1.82 -5.03
N ILE A 181 14.76 -0.96 -4.71
CA ILE A 181 15.71 -0.34 -5.65
C ILE A 181 17.10 -0.55 -5.05
N ASP A 182 18.03 -1.15 -5.81
CA ASP A 182 19.42 -1.40 -5.38
C ASP A 182 19.55 -1.99 -3.98
N ASP A 183 18.80 -3.07 -3.73
CA ASP A 183 18.63 -3.77 -2.45
C ASP A 183 18.05 -2.95 -1.28
N SER A 184 17.77 -1.67 -1.49
CA SER A 184 17.12 -0.80 -0.52
C SER A 184 15.60 -0.84 -0.67
N THR A 185 14.91 -0.94 0.47
CA THR A 185 13.46 -0.80 0.52
C THR A 185 13.10 0.67 0.71
N LEU A 186 12.36 1.24 -0.23
CA LEU A 186 11.91 2.63 -0.19
C LEU A 186 10.38 2.70 -0.22
N TYR A 187 9.85 3.77 0.33
CA TYR A 187 8.43 4.11 0.21
C TYR A 187 8.30 5.27 -0.77
N ALA A 188 7.34 5.18 -1.67
CA ALA A 188 7.14 6.19 -2.69
C ALA A 188 5.66 6.37 -3.02
N GLU A 189 5.34 7.53 -3.57
CA GLU A 189 4.02 7.87 -4.09
C GLU A 189 4.00 7.71 -5.60
N VAL A 190 3.07 6.91 -6.14
CA VAL A 190 2.93 6.72 -7.58
C VAL A 190 2.23 7.92 -8.21
N GLN A 191 2.92 8.60 -9.13
CA GLN A 191 2.39 9.74 -9.87
C GLN A 191 1.47 9.29 -10.99
N PHE A 192 1.92 8.32 -11.81
CA PHE A 192 1.16 7.58 -12.82
C PHE A 192 2.00 6.42 -13.39
N PHE A 193 1.32 5.49 -14.06
CA PHE A 193 1.97 4.43 -14.86
C PHE A 193 1.94 4.82 -16.34
N PHE A 194 2.85 4.30 -17.14
CA PHE A 194 2.84 4.49 -18.60
C PHE A 194 3.61 3.36 -19.28
N GLN A 195 3.46 3.27 -20.60
CA GLN A 195 4.22 2.35 -21.43
C GLN A 195 5.15 3.13 -22.34
N ALA A 196 6.37 2.65 -22.49
CA ALA A 196 7.37 3.20 -23.39
C ALA A 196 8.06 2.04 -24.13
N THR A 197 8.40 2.26 -25.40
CA THR A 197 9.24 1.34 -26.15
C THR A 197 10.69 1.64 -25.79
N ILE A 198 11.39 0.65 -25.23
CA ILE A 198 12.79 0.73 -24.85
C ILE A 198 13.52 -0.45 -25.49
N ASN A 199 14.51 -0.17 -26.34
CA ASN A 199 15.26 -1.18 -27.09
C ASN A 199 14.35 -2.12 -27.91
N GLY A 200 13.32 -1.55 -28.55
CA GLY A 200 12.34 -2.28 -29.35
C GLY A 200 11.31 -3.09 -28.57
N GLN A 201 11.34 -3.06 -27.24
CA GLN A 201 10.37 -3.75 -26.37
C GLN A 201 9.48 -2.76 -25.63
N VAL A 202 8.17 -3.00 -25.62
CA VAL A 202 7.24 -2.22 -24.80
C VAL A 202 7.45 -2.59 -23.33
N LYS A 203 7.91 -1.62 -22.54
CA LYS A 203 8.05 -1.74 -21.09
C LYS A 203 6.99 -0.91 -20.40
N THR A 204 6.39 -1.45 -19.35
CA THR A 204 5.52 -0.69 -18.45
C THR A 204 6.35 -0.12 -17.31
N LEU A 205 6.24 1.19 -17.10
CA LEU A 205 6.99 1.95 -16.12
C LEU A 205 6.04 2.68 -15.16
N ALA A 206 6.53 2.94 -13.95
CA ALA A 206 5.84 3.73 -12.95
C ALA A 206 6.66 4.97 -12.63
N LEU A 207 6.08 6.16 -12.80
CA LEU A 207 6.70 7.38 -12.30
C LEU A 207 6.35 7.51 -10.81
N ILE A 208 7.37 7.54 -9.97
CA ILE A 208 7.23 7.59 -8.51
C ILE A 208 7.92 8.82 -7.92
N SER A 209 7.39 9.32 -6.81
CA SER A 209 8.05 10.31 -5.95
C SER A 209 8.45 9.61 -4.65
N VAL A 210 9.74 9.41 -4.44
CA VAL A 210 10.26 8.75 -3.24
C VAL A 210 10.09 9.67 -2.02
N TYR A 211 9.64 9.11 -0.90
CA TYR A 211 9.58 9.86 0.36
C TYR A 211 10.98 10.03 0.95
N SER A 212 11.18 11.11 1.72
CA SER A 212 12.41 11.28 2.47
C SER A 212 12.67 10.04 3.35
N PRO A 213 13.95 9.62 3.50
CA PRO A 213 14.26 8.55 4.44
C PRO A 213 13.69 8.88 5.82
N PRO A 214 13.26 7.87 6.59
CA PRO A 214 12.88 8.10 7.98
C PRO A 214 14.03 8.83 8.68
N TRP A 215 13.67 9.82 9.51
CA TRP A 215 14.63 10.66 10.23
C TRP A 215 15.79 9.80 10.75
N PRO A 216 17.06 10.15 10.49
CA PRO A 216 18.17 9.37 11.01
C PRO A 216 17.99 9.28 12.52
N GLU A 217 18.16 8.06 13.05
CA GLU A 217 18.11 7.81 14.48
C GLU A 217 18.91 8.90 15.20
N ARG A 218 18.31 9.52 16.23
CA ARG A 218 19.03 10.41 17.14
C ARG A 218 20.15 9.59 17.79
N GLY A 219 21.31 9.65 17.15
CA GLY A 219 22.48 8.86 17.51
C GLY A 219 23.76 9.42 16.91
N THR A 220 23.81 10.71 16.55
CA THR A 220 25.01 11.59 16.61
C THR A 220 24.61 12.97 16.11
N ALA A 221 24.43 13.92 17.02
CA ALA A 221 24.57 15.32 16.66
C ALA A 221 26.05 15.54 16.30
N ARG A 222 26.37 15.58 15.01
CA ARG A 222 27.56 16.29 14.55
C ARG A 222 27.10 17.68 14.12
N VAL A 223 27.47 18.66 14.93
CA VAL A 223 27.58 20.04 14.49
C VAL A 223 28.74 20.07 13.51
N GLU A 224 28.48 20.25 12.23
CA GLU A 224 29.50 20.72 11.31
C GLU A 224 29.34 22.24 11.19
N ALA A 225 30.25 22.93 11.87
CA ALA A 225 30.61 24.30 11.56
C ALA A 225 31.67 24.26 10.46
N GLY A 226 31.46 25.03 9.40
CA GLY A 226 32.33 25.15 8.23
C GLY A 226 31.60 25.86 7.11
#